data_AF-A0A1F4WIA2-F1
#
_entry.id   AF-A0A1F4WIA2-F1
#
_cell.length_a   1.000
_cell.length_b   1.000
_cell.length_c   1.000
_cell.angle_alpha   90.00
_cell.angle_beta   90.00
_cell.angle_gamma   90.00
#
_symmetry.space_group_name_H-M   'P 1'
#
loop_
_entity.id
_entity.type
_entity.pdbx_description
1 polymer ?
#
loop_
_entity_poly.entity_id
_entity_poly.type
_entity_poly.pdbx_seq_one_letter_code
_entity_poly.pdbx_strand_id
1 'polypeptide(L)' 'MELHELTRIVKGKKKRVGRGYGSGKGGHTTGRGAKGQKVRNRVRSSFEGGQIPLARRLPRRGTVRSRK' A
#
# COMPACT_ATOMS: atom_id res chain seq x y z
N MET A 1 -4.44 -30.19 -19.16
CA MET A 1 -5.28 -29.59 -18.10
C MET A 1 -6.41 -28.90 -18.81
N GLU A 2 -7.61 -29.46 -18.69
CA GLU A 2 -8.76 -28.93 -19.40
C GLU A 2 -9.39 -27.76 -18.63
N LEU A 3 -9.83 -26.73 -19.35
CA LEU A 3 -10.36 -25.50 -18.74
C LEU A 3 -11.62 -25.75 -17.91
N HIS A 4 -12.39 -26.80 -18.23
CA HIS A 4 -13.66 -27.12 -17.57
C HIS A 4 -13.50 -27.91 -16.26
N GLU A 5 -12.29 -28.38 -15.95
CA GLU A 5 -11.98 -29.19 -14.76
C GLU A 5 -11.36 -28.35 -13.63
N LEU A 6 -11.21 -27.04 -13.84
CA LEU A 6 -10.58 -26.15 -12.87
C LEU A 6 -11.46 -25.99 -11.62
N THR A 7 -10.85 -26.15 -10.44
CA THR A 7 -11.53 -25.97 -9.16
C THR A 7 -11.82 -24.49 -8.87
N ARG A 8 -12.96 -24.22 -8.22
CA ARG A 8 -13.38 -22.85 -7.89
C ARG A 8 -12.41 -22.21 -6.89
N ILE A 9 -11.84 -21.08 -7.28
CA ILE A 9 -11.00 -20.26 -6.40
C ILE A 9 -11.88 -19.57 -5.34
N VAL A 10 -11.78 -19.99 -4.08
CA VAL A 10 -12.45 -19.36 -2.93
C VAL A 10 -11.63 -18.14 -2.47
N LYS A 11 -11.72 -17.03 -3.21
CA LYS A 11 -11.15 -15.74 -2.81
C LYS A 11 -12.26 -14.72 -2.61
N GLY A 12 -12.20 -13.98 -1.50
CA GLY A 12 -13.11 -12.86 -1.23
C GLY A 12 -12.99 -11.78 -2.32
N LYS A 13 -14.12 -11.22 -2.76
CA LYS A 13 -14.15 -10.15 -3.76
C LYS A 13 -13.48 -8.90 -3.20
N LYS A 14 -12.58 -8.26 -3.97
CA LYS A 14 -12.02 -6.95 -3.60
C LYS A 14 -13.13 -5.91 -3.53
N LYS A 15 -13.12 -5.07 -2.50
CA LYS A 15 -14.06 -3.94 -2.39
C LYS A 15 -13.79 -2.93 -3.52
N ARG A 16 -14.84 -2.58 -4.26
CA ARG A 16 -14.79 -1.49 -5.26
C ARG A 16 -15.04 -0.17 -4.54
N VAL A 17 -14.10 0.77 -4.63
CA VAL A 17 -14.18 2.09 -3.98
C VAL A 17 -14.85 3.09 -4.92
N GLY A 18 -15.54 4.10 -4.39
CA GLY A 18 -16.15 5.16 -5.21
C GLY A 18 -17.41 4.73 -5.94
N ARG A 19 -18.28 3.97 -5.25
CA ARG A 19 -19.57 3.50 -5.77
C ARG A 19 -20.72 4.04 -4.92
N GLY A 20 -20.72 5.36 -4.74
CA GLY A 20 -21.71 6.06 -3.91
C GLY A 20 -21.51 5.89 -2.41
N TYR A 21 -22.36 6.57 -1.63
CA TYR A 21 -22.32 6.54 -0.17
C TYR A 21 -22.67 5.17 0.42
N GLY A 22 -23.65 4.47 -0.17
CA GLY A 22 -24.06 3.13 0.27
C GLY A 22 -22.96 2.06 0.18
N SER A 23 -21.89 2.30 -0.57
CA SER A 23 -20.71 1.43 -0.62
C SER A 23 -19.86 1.49 0.68
N GLY A 24 -20.06 2.51 1.52
CA GLY A 24 -19.34 2.69 2.79
C GLY A 24 -17.84 2.97 2.64
N LYS A 25 -17.32 3.16 1.42
CA LYS A 25 -15.94 3.60 1.19
C LYS A 25 -15.85 4.49 -0.05
N GLY A 26 -15.43 5.73 0.19
CA GLY A 26 -14.98 6.61 -0.88
C GLY A 26 -16.08 7.26 -1.70
N GLY A 27 -17.24 7.55 -1.10
CA GLY A 27 -18.37 8.20 -1.77
C GLY A 27 -17.99 9.45 -2.56
N HIS A 28 -17.30 10.40 -1.92
CA HIS A 28 -16.91 11.68 -2.57
C HIS A 28 -15.44 11.69 -2.98
N THR A 29 -14.57 11.35 -2.04
CA THR A 29 -13.12 11.57 -2.20
C THR A 29 -12.35 10.27 -2.38
N THR A 30 -13.03 9.15 -2.71
CA THR A 30 -12.46 7.81 -2.79
C THR A 30 -11.63 7.38 -1.56
N GLY A 31 -11.84 8.03 -0.42
CA GLY A 31 -11.09 7.82 0.83
C GLY A 31 -9.74 8.55 0.90
N ARG A 32 -9.44 9.45 -0.04
CA ARG A 32 -8.20 10.23 -0.09
C ARG A 32 -8.32 11.66 0.47
N GLY A 33 -9.54 12.14 0.71
CA GLY A 33 -9.80 13.53 1.10
C GLY A 33 -9.87 14.48 -0.10
N ALA A 34 -10.32 15.72 0.14
CA ALA A 34 -10.51 16.71 -0.93
C ALA A 34 -9.26 17.57 -1.22
N LYS A 35 -8.36 17.69 -0.24
CA LYS A 35 -7.18 18.57 -0.30
C LYS A 35 -5.93 17.87 0.24
N GLY A 36 -4.76 18.42 -0.09
CA GLY A 36 -3.45 17.93 0.35
C GLY A 36 -2.71 17.10 -0.70
N GLN A 37 -1.41 16.92 -0.50
CA GLN A 37 -0.51 16.26 -1.47
C GLN A 37 -0.95 14.81 -1.79
N LYS A 38 -1.49 14.09 -0.80
CA LYS A 38 -1.89 12.67 -0.91
C LYS A 38 -3.15 12.41 -1.76
N VAL A 39 -3.85 13.47 -2.17
CA VAL A 39 -5.05 13.35 -3.02
C VAL A 39 -4.65 12.91 -4.44
N ARG A 40 -3.62 13.57 -4.98
CA ARG A 40 -3.09 13.35 -6.34
C ARG A 40 -1.84 12.47 -6.33
N ASN A 41 -0.94 12.71 -5.39
CA ASN A 41 0.40 12.14 -5.39
C ASN A 41 0.67 11.26 -4.16
N ARG A 42 1.79 10.55 -4.16
CA ARG A 42 2.25 9.76 -3.01
C ARG A 42 3.54 10.37 -2.48
N VAL A 43 3.68 10.35 -1.15
CA VAL A 43 4.93 10.70 -0.48
C VAL A 43 5.71 9.41 -0.25
N ARG A 44 7.02 9.43 -0.50
CA ARG A 44 7.89 8.28 -0.29
C ARG A 44 7.94 7.91 1.20
N SER A 45 7.81 6.63 1.53
CA SER A 45 7.71 6.17 2.92
C SER A 45 8.91 6.54 3.80
N SER A 46 10.10 6.66 3.20
CA SER A 46 11.33 7.07 3.91
C SER A 46 11.49 8.58 4.07
N PHE A 47 10.54 9.39 3.58
CA PHE A 47 10.64 10.84 3.66
C PHE A 47 10.08 11.34 5.00
N GLU A 48 10.91 12.00 5.78
CA GLU A 48 10.60 12.50 7.13
C GLU A 48 10.33 14.01 7.13
N GLY A 49 9.77 14.56 6.03
CA GLY A 49 9.33 15.97 6.01
C GLY A 49 10.45 17.00 5.82
N GLY A 50 11.64 16.58 5.37
CA GLY A 50 12.82 17.45 5.17
C GLY A 50 14.02 17.04 6.02
N GLN A 51 13.80 16.18 7.01
CA GLN A 51 14.87 15.59 7.79
C GLN A 51 15.61 14.49 7.01
N ILE A 52 16.90 14.29 7.30
CA ILE A 52 17.68 13.16 6.75
C ILE A 52 17.04 11.85 7.21
N PRO A 53 16.69 10.90 6.33
CA PRO A 53 16.02 9.66 6.73
C PRO A 53 16.78 8.88 7.80
N LEU A 54 16.06 8.21 8.71
CA LEU A 54 16.62 7.44 9.83
C LEU A 54 17.71 6.45 9.39
N ALA A 55 17.52 5.79 8.25
CA ALA A 55 18.49 4.85 7.67
C ALA A 55 19.86 5.47 7.33
N ARG A 56 19.93 6.81 7.19
CA ARG A 56 21.19 7.55 7.00
C ARG A 56 21.76 8.09 8.31
N ARG A 57 20.94 8.24 9.36
CA ARG A 57 21.40 8.69 10.69
C ARG A 57 22.02 7.55 11.49
N LEU A 58 21.47 6.35 11.35
CA LEU A 58 21.94 5.19 12.09
C LEU A 58 23.21 4.62 11.44
N PRO A 59 24.22 4.22 12.24
CA PRO A 59 25.40 3.55 11.71
C PRO A 59 25.05 2.17 11.18
N ARG A 60 25.72 1.75 10.11
CA ARG A 60 25.62 0.36 9.64
C ARG A 60 26.34 -0.55 10.63
N ARG A 61 25.62 -1.44 11.29
CA ARG A 61 26.17 -2.41 12.25
C ARG A 61 25.93 -3.85 11.77
N GLY A 62 26.97 -4.68 11.88
CA GLY A 62 26.94 -6.12 11.57
C GLY A 62 27.44 -6.46 10.17
N THR A 63 28.40 -7.40 10.09
CA THR A 63 28.70 -8.18 8.89
C THR A 63 27.85 -9.45 8.90
N VAL A 64 27.35 -9.90 7.75
CA VAL A 64 26.67 -11.19 7.67
C VAL A 64 27.72 -12.27 7.88
N ARG A 65 27.79 -12.86 9.08
CA ARG A 65 28.66 -14.02 9.32
C ARG A 65 28.00 -15.20 8.62
N SER A 66 28.56 -15.65 7.50
CA SER A 66 28.14 -16.91 6.87
C SER A 66 28.36 -18.01 7.89
N ARG A 67 27.29 -18.51 8.49
CA ARG A 67 27.36 -19.74 9.28
C ARG A 67 27.64 -20.86 8.28
N LYS A 68 28.83 -21.45 8.38
CA LYS A 68 29.06 -22.81 7.87
C LYS A 68 28.22 -23.78 8.68
#